data_AF-A0A5N8VBI7-F1
#
_entry.id   AF-A0A5N8VBI7-F1
#
_cell.length_a   1.000
_cell.length_b   1.000
_cell.length_c   1.000
_cell.angle_alpha   90.00
_cell.angle_beta   90.00
_cell.angle_gamma   90.00
#
_symmetry.space_group_name_H-M   'P 1'
#
loop_
_entity.id
_entity.type
_entity.pdbx_description
1 polymer ?
#
loop_
_entity_poly.entity_id
_entity_poly.type
_entity_poly.pdbx_seq_one_letter_code
_entity_poly.pdbx_strand_id
1 'polypeptide(L)' 'MPDGDGWDGLVLDEGFVRAAETAEPSARARMLAARWRAEAPEPQPWRSDEPPAGWFFSKARRRRWRRR' A
#
# COMPACT_ATOMS: atom_id res chain seq x y z
N MET A 1 -20.48 42.53 1.27
CA MET A 1 -19.44 41.58 0.84
C MET A 1 -19.56 40.39 1.78
N PRO A 2 -19.59 39.13 1.32
CA PRO A 2 -19.56 38.03 2.26
C PRO A 2 -18.19 38.09 2.97
N ASP A 3 -18.25 38.12 4.29
CA ASP A 3 -17.09 38.10 5.17
C ASP A 3 -16.26 36.84 4.90
N GLY A 4 -14.94 37.03 4.95
CA GLY A 4 -13.92 36.13 4.41
C GLY A 4 -14.15 34.65 4.71
N ASP A 5 -13.82 33.86 3.69
CA ASP A 5 -13.85 32.40 3.68
C ASP A 5 -13.32 31.87 5.02
N GLY A 6 -14.15 31.12 5.78
CA GLY A 6 -13.86 30.61 7.14
C GLY A 6 -12.67 29.64 7.26
N TRP A 7 -11.79 29.66 6.28
CA TRP A 7 -10.53 28.96 6.13
C TRP A 7 -9.33 29.83 6.53
N ASP A 8 -9.48 31.15 6.53
CA ASP A 8 -8.41 32.07 6.94
C ASP A 8 -8.13 31.92 8.44
N GLY A 9 -6.99 31.29 8.75
CA GLY A 9 -6.53 31.02 10.12
C GLY A 9 -6.75 29.58 10.62
N LEU A 10 -7.32 28.69 9.80
CA LEU A 10 -7.42 27.28 10.16
C LEU A 10 -6.04 26.61 10.11
N VAL A 11 -5.59 26.12 11.26
CA VAL A 11 -4.30 25.41 11.38
C VAL A 11 -4.54 23.90 11.28
N LEU A 12 -4.15 23.31 10.16
CA LEU A 12 -4.28 21.88 9.86
C LEU A 12 -3.10 21.07 10.41
N ASP A 13 -2.89 21.13 11.72
CA ASP A 13 -1.80 20.41 12.41
C ASP A 13 -2.17 18.97 12.78
N GLU A 14 -1.26 18.26 13.45
CA GLU A 14 -1.53 16.88 13.87
C GLU A 14 -2.69 16.79 14.87
N GLY A 15 -2.86 17.80 15.73
CA GLY A 15 -3.97 17.86 16.67
C GLY A 15 -5.33 17.92 15.97
N PHE A 16 -5.44 18.77 14.94
CA PHE A 16 -6.63 18.86 14.09
C PHE A 16 -6.97 17.53 13.43
N VAL A 17 -5.97 16.82 12.88
CA VAL A 17 -6.17 15.50 12.26
C VAL A 17 -6.59 14.44 13.28
N ARG A 18 -6.04 14.47 14.50
CA ARG A 18 -6.38 13.50 15.57
C ARG A 18 -7.74 13.77 16.19
N ALA A 19 -8.19 15.02 16.20
CA ALA A 19 -9.49 15.44 16.72
C ALA A 19 -10.65 15.10 15.77
N ALA A 20 -10.37 14.70 14.53
CA ALA A 20 -11.40 14.25 13.59
C ALA A 20 -12.13 13.03 14.16
N GLU A 21 -13.43 13.19 14.43
CA GLU A 21 -14.28 12.14 14.99
C GLU A 21 -14.40 10.92 14.06
N THR A 22 -14.25 11.16 12.75
CA THR A 22 -14.33 10.11 11.73
C THR A 22 -12.97 9.88 11.08
N ALA A 23 -12.31 8.79 11.45
CA ALA A 23 -11.20 8.24 10.69
C ALA A 23 -11.76 7.24 9.67
N GLU A 24 -12.14 7.72 8.48
CA GLU A 24 -12.67 6.79 7.47
C GLU A 24 -11.59 5.76 7.08
N PRO A 25 -11.87 4.44 7.21
CA PRO A 25 -10.95 3.37 6.82
C PRO A 25 -10.50 3.47 5.35
N SER A 26 -11.25 4.22 4.55
CA SER A 26 -11.06 4.38 3.12
C SER A 26 -10.15 5.55 2.74
N ALA A 27 -9.72 6.44 3.64
CA ALA A 27 -8.91 7.61 3.25
C ALA A 27 -7.56 7.19 2.63
N ARG A 28 -6.82 6.31 3.32
CA ARG A 28 -5.57 5.73 2.81
C ARG A 28 -5.82 4.89 1.55
N ALA A 29 -6.92 4.15 1.50
CA ALA A 29 -7.29 3.35 0.32
C ALA A 29 -7.60 4.24 -0.89
N ARG A 30 -8.29 5.38 -0.70
CA ARG A 30 -8.58 6.38 -1.73
C ARG A 30 -7.31 7.06 -2.22
N MET A 31 -6.39 7.42 -1.32
CA MET A 31 -5.06 7.95 -1.68
C MET A 31 -4.25 6.92 -2.49
N LEU A 32 -4.23 5.66 -2.06
CA LEU A 32 -3.54 4.59 -2.79
C LEU A 32 -4.16 4.35 -4.17
N ALA A 33 -5.50 4.35 -4.25
CA ALA A 33 -6.22 4.22 -5.52
C ALA A 33 -6.02 5.43 -6.44
N ALA A 34 -5.81 6.63 -5.91
CA ALA A 34 -5.44 7.80 -6.70
C ALA A 34 -4.01 7.67 -7.23
N ARG A 35 -3.06 7.24 -6.39
CA ARG A 35 -1.69 6.95 -6.81
C ARG A 35 -1.64 5.89 -7.91
N TRP A 36 -2.31 4.74 -7.72
CA TRP A 36 -2.35 3.66 -8.71
C TRP A 36 -3.05 4.03 -10.01
N ARG A 37 -3.94 5.04 -10.02
CA ARG A 37 -4.50 5.55 -11.27
C ARG A 37 -3.46 6.32 -12.10
N ALA A 38 -2.50 6.98 -11.45
CA ALA A 38 -1.42 7.70 -12.12
C ALA A 38 -0.19 6.80 -12.39
N GLU A 39 0.10 5.89 -11.47
CA GLU A 39 1.28 5.03 -11.43
C GLU A 39 0.84 3.57 -11.28
N ALA A 40 -0.01 3.10 -12.20
CA ALA A 40 -0.43 1.71 -12.22
C ALA A 40 0.81 0.81 -12.40
N PRO A 41 0.95 -0.25 -11.61
CA PRO A 41 2.00 -1.22 -11.88
C PRO A 41 1.73 -1.90 -13.22
N GLU A 42 2.79 -2.18 -13.96
CA GLU A 42 2.69 -2.99 -15.18
C GLU A 42 2.08 -4.36 -14.86
N PRO A 43 1.23 -4.90 -15.76
CA PRO A 43 0.60 -6.18 -15.56
C PRO A 43 1.65 -7.28 -15.51
N GLN A 44 1.82 -7.86 -14.32
CA GLN A 44 2.70 -9.02 -14.14
C GLN A 44 1.92 -10.30 -14.43
N PRO A 45 2.57 -11.32 -14.99
CA PRO A 45 1.94 -12.63 -15.17
C PRO A 45 1.48 -13.18 -13.82
N TRP A 46 0.25 -13.71 -13.81
CA TRP A 46 -0.40 -14.37 -12.65
C TRP A 46 0.45 -15.48 -12.01
N ARG A 47 1.41 -16.01 -12.77
CA ARG A 47 2.51 -16.83 -12.29
C ARG A 47 3.80 -16.09 -12.57
N SER A 48 4.54 -15.78 -11.51
CA SER A 48 5.96 -15.47 -11.65
C SER A 48 6.64 -16.75 -12.12
N ASP A 49 7.29 -16.72 -13.29
CA ASP A 49 8.14 -17.82 -13.75
C ASP A 49 9.33 -18.05 -12.80
N GLU A 50 9.61 -17.06 -11.96
CA GLU A 50 10.59 -17.13 -10.91
C GLU A 50 9.98 -17.69 -9.61
N PRO A 51 10.51 -18.79 -9.06
CA PRO A 51 9.97 -19.36 -7.85
C PRO A 51 10.14 -18.37 -6.68
N PRO A 52 9.08 -18.16 -5.88
CA PRO A 52 8.95 -17.03 -4.95
C PRO A 52 9.95 -17.03 -3.78
N ALA A 53 10.77 -18.07 -3.65
CA ALA A 53 11.90 -18.10 -2.75
C ALA A 53 12.87 -19.22 -3.14
N GLY A 54 14.17 -18.93 -3.10
CA GLY A 54 15.24 -19.89 -3.39
C GLY A 54 15.23 -21.20 -2.55
N TRP A 55 14.37 -21.31 -1.53
CA TRP A 55 14.14 -22.55 -0.80
C TRP A 55 13.26 -23.57 -1.54
N PHE A 56 12.51 -23.18 -2.59
CA PHE A 56 11.73 -24.13 -3.39
C PHE A 56 12.64 -25.18 -4.06
N PHE A 57 13.82 -24.79 -4.56
CA PHE A 57 14.84 -25.73 -5.06
C PHE A 57 15.68 -26.38 -3.96
N SER A 58 15.77 -25.79 -2.76
CA SER A 58 16.50 -26.39 -1.64
C SER A 58 15.85 -27.70 -1.16
N LYS A 59 14.52 -27.84 -1.31
CA LYS A 59 13.78 -29.09 -1.06
C LYS A 59 14.17 -30.22 -2.02
N ALA A 60 14.36 -29.92 -3.31
CA ALA A 60 14.80 -30.90 -4.30
C ALA A 60 16.22 -31.38 -4.01
N ARG A 61 17.13 -30.46 -3.65
CA ARG A 61 18.50 -30.78 -3.22
C ARG A 61 18.50 -31.63 -1.93
N ARG A 62 17.66 -31.31 -0.94
CA ARG A 62 17.53 -32.08 0.33
C ARG A 62 17.07 -33.53 0.11
N ARG A 63 16.17 -33.79 -0.85
CA ARG A 63 15.72 -35.16 -1.16
C ARG A 63 16.82 -36.05 -1.73
N ARG A 64 17.77 -35.49 -2.49
CA ARG A 64 18.90 -36.26 -3.07
C ARG A 64 19.90 -36.73 -2.01
N TRP A 65 20.06 -35.96 -0.93
CA TRP A 65 21.02 -36.25 0.14
C TRP A 65 20.52 -37.30 1.13
N ARG A 66 19.21 -37.56 1.19
CA ARG A 66 18.60 -38.60 2.05
C ARG A 66 18.56 -40.00 1.41
N ARG A 67 19.07 -40.14 0.18
CA ARG A 67 19.13 -41.42 -0.55
C ARG A 67 20.55 -41.98 -0.66
N ARG A 68 21.48 -41.47 0.14
CA ARG A 68 22.81 -42.07 0.36
C ARG A 68 22.85 -42.68 1.74
#